data_AF-A0A1F6E463-F1
#
_entry.id   AF-A0A1F6E463-F1
#
_cell.length_a   1.000
_cell.length_b   1.000
_cell.length_c   1.000
_cell.angle_alpha   90.00
_cell.angle_beta   90.00
_cell.angle_gamma   90.00
#
_symmetry.space_group_name_H-M   'P 1'
#
loop_
_entity.id
_entity.type
_entity.pdbx_description
1 polymer ?
#
loop_
_entity_poly.entity_id
_entity_poly.type
_entity_poly.pdbx_seq_one_letter_code
_entity_poly.pdbx_strand_id
1 'polypeptide(L)'
;MTVDVNALAKLARLEVSAEEAARLEKEIPDILKFVETIQKADVSGVSEVKSLRNVMRADENPIESGTYTEVLLKAAPTREGDRVSVKQVISRKK
;
A
#
# COMPACT_ATOMS: atom_id res chain seq x y z
N MET A 1 -16.31 -4.63 -19.81
CA MET A 1 -15.37 -4.86 -18.70
C MET A 1 -15.95 -4.17 -17.48
N THR A 2 -16.46 -4.94 -16.52
CA THR A 2 -17.09 -4.40 -15.31
C THR A 2 -16.05 -4.29 -14.21
N VAL A 3 -15.80 -3.08 -13.72
CA VAL A 3 -14.86 -2.84 -12.62
C VAL A 3 -15.60 -3.02 -11.31
N ASP A 4 -15.16 -3.97 -10.48
CA ASP A 4 -15.70 -4.18 -9.13
C ASP A 4 -15.02 -3.22 -8.14
N VAL A 5 -15.66 -2.09 -7.87
CA VAL A 5 -15.14 -1.05 -6.97
C VAL A 5 -15.03 -1.55 -5.53
N ASN A 6 -15.94 -2.42 -5.09
CA ASN A 6 -15.92 -2.96 -3.73
C ASN A 6 -14.74 -3.91 -3.50
N ALA A 7 -14.43 -4.73 -4.50
CA ALA A 7 -13.24 -5.59 -4.45
C ALA A 7 -11.95 -4.77 -4.39
N LEU A 8 -11.85 -3.70 -5.18
CA LEU A 8 -10.68 -2.80 -5.19
C LEU A 8 -10.55 -2.03 -3.87
N ALA A 9 -11.64 -1.48 -3.34
CA ALA A 9 -11.66 -0.79 -2.05
C ALA A 9 -11.17 -1.69 -0.92
N LYS A 10 -11.61 -2.97 -0.92
CA LYS A 10 -11.17 -3.97 0.05
C LYS A 10 -9.67 -4.25 -0.02
N LEU A 11 -9.09 -4.34 -1.23
CA LEU A 11 -7.65 -4.51 -1.43
C LEU A 11 -6.86 -3.29 -0.93
N ALA A 12 -7.39 -2.10 -1.18
CA ALA A 12 -6.78 -0.84 -0.74
C ALA A 12 -7.02 -0.50 0.75
N ARG A 13 -7.83 -1.31 1.47
CA ARG A 13 -8.27 -1.05 2.85
C ARG A 13 -9.02 0.29 2.99
N LEU A 14 -9.82 0.65 1.98
CA LEU A 14 -10.67 1.83 1.98
C LEU A 14 -12.11 1.45 2.31
N GLU A 15 -12.74 2.25 3.17
CA GLU A 15 -14.19 2.24 3.33
C GLU A 15 -14.78 3.20 2.31
N VAL A 16 -15.75 2.72 1.53
CA VAL A 16 -16.37 3.48 0.44
C VAL A 16 -17.88 3.37 0.63
N SER A 17 -18.56 4.51 0.67
CA SER A 17 -20.03 4.54 0.77
C SER A 17 -20.68 4.05 -0.54
N ALA A 18 -21.95 3.66 -0.48
CA ALA A 18 -22.68 3.23 -1.67
C ALA A 18 -22.78 4.35 -2.74
N GLU A 19 -22.88 5.61 -2.30
CA GLU A 19 -22.93 6.77 -3.19
C GLU A 19 -21.59 6.99 -3.90
N GLU A 20 -20.48 6.91 -3.18
CA GLU A 20 -19.13 7.00 -3.74
C GLU A 20 -18.82 5.83 -4.66
N ALA A 21 -19.23 4.61 -4.30
CA ALA A 21 -19.05 3.43 -5.13
C ALA A 21 -19.77 3.58 -6.47
N ALA A 22 -21.03 4.04 -6.48
CA ALA A 22 -21.79 4.27 -7.70
C ALA A 22 -21.18 5.36 -8.61
N ARG A 23 -20.50 6.34 -8.02
CA ARG A 23 -19.74 7.36 -8.76
C ARG A 23 -18.45 6.78 -9.35
N LEU A 24 -17.67 6.07 -8.54
CA LEU A 24 -16.41 5.45 -8.93
C LEU A 24 -16.59 4.36 -9.99
N GLU A 25 -17.71 3.65 -9.97
CA GLU A 25 -18.08 2.67 -11.01
C GLU A 25 -18.19 3.31 -12.40
N LYS A 26 -18.47 4.61 -12.49
CA LYS A 26 -18.50 5.37 -13.75
C LYS A 26 -17.14 5.99 -14.08
N GLU A 27 -16.47 6.57 -13.08
CA GLU A 27 -15.22 7.31 -13.29
C GLU A 27 -14.02 6.39 -13.58
N ILE A 28 -13.91 5.23 -12.92
CA ILE A 28 -12.76 4.32 -13.12
C ILE A 28 -12.68 3.80 -14.56
N PRO A 29 -13.77 3.34 -15.21
CA PRO A 29 -13.73 2.98 -16.62
C PRO A 29 -13.22 4.10 -17.54
N ASP A 30 -13.54 5.35 -17.25
CA ASP A 30 -13.08 6.49 -18.06
C ASP A 30 -11.58 6.78 -17.86
N ILE A 31 -11.08 6.62 -16.63
CA ILE A 31 -9.64 6.66 -16.35
C ILE A 31 -8.91 5.53 -17.08
N LEU A 32 -9.47 4.31 -17.07
CA LEU A 32 -8.88 3.17 -17.77
C LEU A 32 -8.81 3.40 -19.29
N LYS A 33 -9.88 3.93 -19.90
CA LYS A 33 -9.87 4.32 -21.32
C LYS A 33 -8.79 5.36 -21.63
N PHE A 34 -8.56 6.31 -20.74
CA PHE A 34 -7.49 7.28 -20.91
C PHE A 34 -6.11 6.61 -20.86
N VAL A 35 -5.88 5.71 -19.90
CA VAL A 35 -4.60 4.98 -19.78
C VAL A 35 -4.38 4.01 -20.94
N GLU A 36 -5.43 3.43 -21.52
CA GLU A 36 -5.35 2.59 -22.72
C GLU A 36 -4.70 3.30 -23.92
N THR A 37 -4.69 4.64 -23.96
CA THR A 37 -3.98 5.39 -25.00
C THR A 37 -2.48 5.07 -25.05
N ILE A 38 -1.87 4.70 -23.91
CA ILE A 38 -0.45 4.32 -23.82
C ILE A 38 -0.16 3.04 -24.60
N GLN A 39 -1.15 2.14 -24.76
CA GLN A 39 -0.97 0.90 -25.52
C GLN A 39 -0.71 1.13 -27.01
N LYS A 40 -1.00 2.33 -27.53
CA LYS A 40 -0.73 2.70 -28.92
C LYS A 40 0.75 3.05 -29.17
N ALA A 41 1.52 3.27 -28.11
CA ALA A 41 2.95 3.53 -28.24
C ALA A 41 3.68 2.24 -28.61
N ASP A 42 4.53 2.30 -29.64
CA ASP A 42 5.42 1.19 -29.95
C ASP A 42 6.53 1.11 -28.88
N VAL A 43 6.64 -0.05 -28.24
CA VAL A 43 7.66 -0.36 -27.23
C VAL A 43 8.69 -1.36 -27.74
N SER A 44 8.69 -1.64 -29.05
CA SER A 44 9.67 -2.52 -29.68
C SER A 44 11.10 -2.01 -29.44
N GLY A 45 11.99 -2.90 -28.98
CA GLY A 45 13.37 -2.56 -28.65
C GLY A 45 13.58 -1.86 -27.29
N VAL A 46 12.52 -1.58 -26.53
CA VAL A 46 12.65 -1.09 -25.15
C VAL A 46 12.96 -2.25 -24.22
N SER A 47 14.14 -2.24 -23.58
CA SER A 47 14.49 -3.19 -22.52
C SER A 47 14.53 -2.48 -21.18
N GLU A 48 13.88 -3.04 -20.16
CA GLU A 48 14.03 -2.58 -18.79
C GLU A 48 15.44 -2.92 -18.27
N VAL A 49 16.37 -1.97 -18.42
CA VAL A 49 17.70 -2.11 -17.83
C VAL A 49 17.64 -1.66 -16.37
N LYS A 50 17.57 -2.62 -15.45
CA LYS A 50 17.82 -2.34 -14.03
C LYS A 50 19.31 -2.00 -13.88
N SER A 51 19.60 -0.72 -13.66
CA SER A 51 20.97 -0.20 -13.53
C SER A 51 21.68 -0.67 -12.26
N LEU A 52 20.91 -0.98 -11.21
CA LEU A 52 21.43 -1.41 -9.92
C LEU A 52 21.52 -2.94 -9.84
N ARG A 53 22.65 -3.42 -9.31
CA ARG A 53 22.88 -4.83 -8.97
C ARG A 53 23.41 -4.91 -7.55
N ASN A 54 22.81 -5.77 -6.73
CA ASN A 54 23.30 -6.16 -5.40
C ASN A 54 23.78 -4.98 -4.53
N VAL A 55 22.92 -3.97 -4.38
CA VAL A 55 23.17 -2.83 -3.48
C VAL A 55 22.97 -3.32 -2.05
N MET A 56 24.07 -3.72 -1.41
CA MET A 56 24.09 -4.22 -0.04
C MET A 56 24.62 -3.15 0.92
N ARG A 57 24.13 -3.20 2.16
CA ARG A 57 24.69 -2.46 3.29
C ARG A 57 25.68 -3.36 4.03
N ALA A 58 26.82 -2.82 4.46
CA ALA A 58 27.74 -3.54 5.35
C ALA A 58 27.07 -3.82 6.71
N ASP A 59 27.33 -4.97 7.30
CA ASP A 59 26.80 -5.35 8.61
C ASP A 59 27.63 -4.77 9.76
N GLU A 60 27.63 -3.44 9.84
CA GLU A 60 28.41 -2.66 10.80
C GLU A 60 27.51 -1.66 11.53
N ASN A 61 27.95 -1.21 12.71
CA ASN A 61 27.29 -0.19 13.54
C ASN A 61 25.86 -0.55 13.99
N PRO A 62 25.67 -1.62 14.80
CA PRO A 62 24.37 -1.92 15.36
C PRO A 62 23.92 -0.82 16.32
N ILE A 63 22.66 -0.41 16.20
CA ILE A 63 22.01 0.51 17.14
C ILE A 63 21.61 -0.31 18.38
N GLU A 64 21.87 0.22 19.57
CA GLU A 64 21.46 -0.43 20.81
C GLU A 64 19.94 -0.59 20.89
N SER A 65 19.50 -1.70 21.48
CA SER A 65 18.06 -1.94 21.68
C SER A 65 17.50 -0.88 22.60
N GLY A 66 16.39 -0.25 22.21
CA GLY A 66 15.75 0.76 23.03
C GLY A 66 16.02 2.21 22.61
N THR A 67 17.11 2.49 21.87
CA THR A 67 17.61 3.85 21.60
C THR A 67 16.55 4.81 21.05
N TYR A 68 15.64 4.32 20.20
CA TYR A 68 14.60 5.14 19.56
C TYR A 68 13.17 4.83 20.02
N THR A 69 13.00 3.97 21.02
CA THR A 69 11.67 3.45 21.40
C THR A 69 10.69 4.55 21.76
N GLU A 70 11.07 5.47 22.64
CA GLU A 70 10.20 6.58 23.05
C GLU A 70 9.89 7.55 21.90
N VAL A 71 10.86 7.83 21.03
CA VAL A 71 10.67 8.72 19.88
C VAL A 71 9.69 8.10 18.88
N LEU A 72 9.83 6.81 18.60
CA LEU A 72 8.94 6.07 17.69
C LEU A 72 7.54 5.94 18.26
N LEU A 73 7.41 5.61 19.55
CA LEU A 73 6.11 5.43 20.20
C LEU A 73 5.35 6.74 20.39
N LYS A 74 6.05 7.89 20.45
CA LYS A 74 5.40 9.21 20.46
C LYS A 74 4.63 9.49 19.15
N ALA A 75 5.01 8.87 18.04
CA ALA A 75 4.30 8.96 16.77
C ALA A 75 3.12 7.96 16.65
N ALA A 76 3.00 7.02 17.59
CA ALA A 76 1.93 6.03 17.56
C ALA A 76 0.61 6.62 18.08
N PRO A 77 -0.53 6.39 17.41
CA PRO A 77 -1.84 6.86 17.87
C PRO A 77 -2.25 6.32 19.25
N THR A 78 -1.82 5.10 19.59
CA THR A 78 -2.11 4.46 20.89
C THR A 78 -0.97 3.52 21.26
N ARG A 79 -0.58 3.51 22.54
CA ARG A 79 0.46 2.64 23.07
C ARG A 79 0.08 2.02 24.41
N GLU A 80 0.66 0.87 24.69
CA GLU A 80 0.61 0.20 26.00
C GLU A 80 2.04 -0.24 26.37
N GLY A 81 2.64 0.45 27.34
CA GLY A 81 4.08 0.32 27.63
C GLY A 81 4.92 0.62 26.37
N ASP A 82 5.81 -0.32 26.04
CA ASP A 82 6.72 -0.22 24.88
C ASP A 82 6.14 -0.82 23.59
N ARG A 83 4.81 -0.84 23.44
CA ARG A 83 4.10 -1.47 22.32
C ARG A 83 3.05 -0.57 21.70
N VAL A 84 2.89 -0.62 20.38
CA VAL A 84 1.75 -0.02 19.68
C VAL A 84 0.52 -0.87 19.95
N SER A 85 -0.54 -0.25 20.48
CA SER A 85 -1.77 -0.95 20.81
C SER A 85 -2.76 -0.88 19.65
N VAL A 86 -3.32 -2.04 19.28
CA VAL A 86 -4.33 -2.18 18.22
C VAL A 86 -5.43 -3.12 18.68
N LYS A 87 -6.60 -3.04 18.04
CA LYS A 87 -7.67 -4.01 18.26
C LYS A 87 -7.19 -5.40 17.83
N GLN A 88 -7.57 -6.42 18.60
CA GLN A 88 -7.21 -7.80 18.32
C GLN A 88 -7.63 -8.22 16.90
N VAL A 89 -6.67 -8.70 16.10
CA VAL A 89 -6.86 -8.98 14.66
C VAL A 89 -7.47 -10.36 14.40
N ILE A 90 -7.15 -11.36 15.23
CA ILE A 90 -7.68 -12.73 15.10
C ILE A 90 -8.28 -13.14 16.45
N SER A 91 -9.60 -13.35 16.46
CA SER A 91 -10.30 -13.97 17.59
C SER A 91 -10.52 -15.45 17.30
N ARG A 92 -9.89 -16.34 18.08
CA ARG A 92 -10.25 -17.77 18.06
C ARG A 92 -11.53 -17.93 18.89
N LYS A 93 -12.68 -18.11 18.23
CA LYS A 93 -13.87 -18.60 18.93
C LYS A 93 -13.54 -20.02 19.42
N LYS A 94 -13.57 -20.23 20.73
CA LYS A 94 -13.61 -21.56 21.33
C LYS A 94 -14.99 -22.16 21.10
#